data_AF-A0A3B9YBS1-F1
#
_entry.id   AF-A0A3B9YBS1-F1
#
_cell.length_a   1.000
_cell.length_b   1.000
_cell.length_c   1.000
_cell.angle_alpha   90.00
_cell.angle_beta   90.00
_cell.angle_gamma   90.00
#
_symmetry.space_group_name_H-M   'P 1'
#
loop_
_entity.id
_entity.type
_entity.pdbx_description
1 polymer ?
#
loop_
_entity_poly.entity_id
_entity_poly.type
_entity_poly.pdbx_seq_one_letter_code
_entity_poly.pdbx_strand_id
1 'polypeptide(L)'
;MNSRIKRYLKSDDAKLTDKAKEIEDIIQAIVNNISVDDKRLFSSDDKKEFLRKKKPNKENKYQCADCKKYFYAEELTMDHVDPWSKGGRTELSNAELRCRPCNIKKGNRS
;
A
#
# COMPACT_ATOMS: atom_id res chain seq x y z
N MET A 1 1.99 -2.33 41.70
CA MET A 1 3.13 -3.07 41.12
C MET A 1 3.39 -4.33 41.93
N ASN A 2 3.39 -5.49 41.29
CA ASN A 2 3.59 -6.81 41.91
C ASN A 2 4.96 -6.89 42.62
N SER A 3 5.01 -7.43 43.85
CA SER A 3 6.22 -7.45 44.70
C SER A 3 7.38 -8.22 44.05
N ARG A 4 7.07 -9.23 43.22
CA ARG A 4 8.02 -9.97 42.39
C ARG A 4 8.72 -9.09 41.35
N ILE A 5 7.97 -8.20 40.70
CA ILE A 5 8.48 -7.28 39.68
C ILE A 5 9.46 -6.28 40.32
N LYS A 6 9.14 -5.74 41.50
CA LYS A 6 10.04 -4.82 42.23
C LYS A 6 11.37 -5.46 42.64
N ARG A 7 11.37 -6.75 42.98
CA ARG A 7 12.59 -7.49 43.34
C ARG A 7 13.45 -7.79 42.10
N TYR A 8 12.83 -8.18 40.99
CA TYR A 8 13.52 -8.39 39.71
C TYR A 8 14.19 -7.11 39.20
N LEU A 9 13.48 -5.98 39.16
CA LEU A 9 14.04 -4.69 38.67
C LEU A 9 15.24 -4.17 39.49
N LYS A 10 15.49 -4.71 40.69
CA LYS A 10 16.63 -4.36 41.55
C LYS A 10 17.76 -5.40 41.51
N SER A 11 17.54 -6.55 40.86
CA SER A 11 18.53 -7.62 40.71
C SER A 11 19.62 -7.25 39.71
N ASP A 12 20.77 -7.91 39.79
CA ASP A 12 21.86 -7.73 38.81
C ASP A 12 21.49 -8.31 37.44
N ASP A 13 20.61 -9.33 37.39
CA ASP A 13 20.06 -9.86 36.15
C ASP A 13 19.33 -8.79 35.34
N ALA A 14 18.55 -7.92 35.99
CA ALA A 14 17.87 -6.80 35.33
C ALA A 14 18.80 -5.65 34.90
N LYS A 15 20.06 -5.66 35.35
CA LYS A 15 21.12 -4.74 34.91
C LYS A 15 21.95 -5.33 33.78
N LEU A 16 21.92 -6.65 33.61
CA LEU A 16 22.65 -7.39 32.57
C LEU A 16 21.88 -7.43 31.24
N THR A 17 20.56 -7.22 31.28
CA THR A 17 19.71 -7.08 30.10
C THR A 17 20.01 -5.77 29.41
N ASP A 18 20.59 -5.83 28.22
CA ASP A 18 20.63 -4.69 27.30
C ASP A 18 19.20 -4.44 26.81
N LYS A 19 18.48 -3.58 27.54
CA LYS A 19 17.09 -3.25 27.23
C LYS A 19 16.91 -2.70 25.82
N ALA A 20 17.93 -2.07 25.25
CA ALA A 20 17.87 -1.60 23.88
C ALA A 20 17.80 -2.79 22.91
N LYS A 21 18.63 -3.81 23.15
CA LYS A 21 18.63 -5.05 22.37
C LYS A 21 17.33 -5.84 22.50
N GLU A 22 16.77 -5.95 23.70
CA GLU A 22 15.46 -6.62 23.90
C GLU A 22 14.34 -5.90 23.15
N ILE A 23 14.33 -4.56 23.15
CA ILE A 23 13.36 -3.76 22.40
C ILE A 23 13.57 -3.97 20.89
N GLU A 24 14.81 -3.98 20.42
CA GLU A 24 15.14 -4.24 19.02
C GLU A 24 14.66 -5.63 18.58
N ASP A 25 14.94 -6.68 19.36
CA ASP A 25 14.51 -8.05 19.08
C ASP A 25 12.98 -8.17 19.00
N ILE A 26 12.24 -7.47 19.88
CA ILE A 26 10.76 -7.43 19.84
C ILE A 26 10.27 -6.71 18.58
N ILE A 27 10.86 -5.57 18.23
CA ILE A 27 10.50 -4.83 17.02
C ILE A 27 10.78 -5.70 15.79
N GLN A 28 11.95 -6.32 15.70
CA GLN A 28 12.30 -7.22 14.59
C GLN A 28 11.33 -8.41 14.50
N ALA A 29 10.98 -9.05 15.63
CA ALA A 29 10.02 -10.15 15.64
C ALA A 29 8.63 -9.76 15.10
N ILE A 30 8.21 -8.50 15.30
CA ILE A 30 6.93 -7.98 14.81
C ILE A 30 7.03 -7.56 13.34
N VAL A 31 8.10 -6.85 12.97
CA VAL A 31 8.21 -6.16 11.68
C VAL A 31 8.77 -7.06 10.57
N ASN A 32 9.56 -8.10 10.90
CA ASN A 32 10.20 -8.98 9.91
C ASN A 32 9.23 -9.64 8.92
N ASN A 33 7.98 -9.84 9.31
CA ASN A 33 6.95 -10.43 8.45
C ASN A 33 5.95 -9.39 7.92
N ILE A 34 6.14 -8.11 8.21
CA ILE A 34 5.33 -7.01 7.69
C ILE A 34 6.05 -6.46 6.46
N SER A 35 5.49 -6.73 5.29
CA SER A 35 5.94 -6.09 4.05
C SER A 35 5.07 -4.87 3.77
N VAL A 36 5.66 -3.69 3.94
CA VAL A 36 5.06 -2.40 3.61
C VAL A 36 5.29 -2.09 2.14
N ASP A 37 4.26 -1.54 1.49
CA ASP A 37 4.40 -0.97 0.15
C ASP A 37 5.07 0.40 0.29
N ASP A 38 6.28 0.51 -0.24
CA ASP A 38 7.09 1.73 -0.23
C ASP A 38 6.55 2.79 -1.20
N LYS A 39 5.68 2.37 -2.13
CA LYS A 39 5.08 3.23 -3.14
C LYS A 39 3.59 3.40 -2.85
N ARG A 40 3.12 4.65 -2.84
CA ARG A 40 1.67 4.93 -2.74
C ARG A 40 1.04 5.27 -4.08
N LEU A 41 1.80 5.88 -4.99
CA LEU A 41 1.30 6.42 -6.24
C LEU A 41 1.92 5.68 -7.41
N PHE A 42 1.09 5.32 -8.38
CA PHE A 42 1.59 4.84 -9.65
C PHE A 42 2.34 5.93 -10.43
N SER A 43 3.46 5.56 -11.03
CA SER A 43 4.28 6.42 -11.86
C SER A 43 3.72 6.54 -13.28
N SER A 44 4.20 7.54 -14.04
CA SER A 44 3.89 7.66 -15.47
C SER A 44 4.38 6.45 -16.26
N ASP A 45 5.48 5.81 -15.86
CA ASP A 45 6.02 4.64 -16.54
C ASP A 45 5.21 3.38 -16.24
N ASP A 46 4.72 3.22 -15.00
CA ASP A 46 3.76 2.17 -14.66
C ASP A 46 2.52 2.28 -15.56
N LYS A 47 2.01 3.51 -15.75
CA LYS A 47 0.83 3.76 -16.57
C LYS A 47 1.10 3.38 -18.04
N LYS A 48 2.28 3.71 -18.58
CA LYS A 48 2.67 3.28 -19.93
C LYS A 48 2.75 1.75 -20.03
N GLU A 49 3.34 1.08 -19.04
CA GLU A 49 3.44 -0.38 -19.02
C GLU A 49 2.07 -1.04 -18.91
N PHE A 50 1.20 -0.51 -18.05
CA PHE A 50 -0.17 -0.99 -17.90
C PHE A 50 -0.95 -0.88 -19.21
N LEU A 51 -0.89 0.28 -19.87
CA LEU A 51 -1.57 0.53 -21.14
C LEU A 51 -1.07 -0.37 -22.26
N ARG A 52 0.24 -0.70 -22.30
CA ARG A 52 0.80 -1.68 -23.25
C ARG A 52 0.18 -3.08 -23.12
N LYS A 53 -0.24 -3.46 -21.90
CA LYS A 53 -0.90 -4.75 -21.61
C LYS A 53 -2.41 -4.71 -21.82
N LYS A 54 -3.02 -3.53 -21.99
CA LYS A 54 -4.47 -3.37 -22.19
C LYS A 54 -4.81 -3.25 -23.67
N LYS A 55 -5.95 -3.84 -24.05
CA LYS A 55 -6.48 -3.74 -25.41
C LYS A 55 -7.30 -2.45 -25.56
N PRO A 56 -6.87 -1.48 -26.40
CA PRO A 56 -7.69 -0.32 -26.71
C PRO A 56 -8.83 -0.68 -27.67
N ASN A 57 -9.79 0.22 -27.82
CA ASN A 57 -10.80 0.12 -28.88
C ASN A 57 -10.24 0.58 -30.25
N LYS A 58 -11.09 0.63 -31.28
CA LYS A 58 -10.72 1.04 -32.65
C LYS A 58 -10.21 2.50 -32.75
N GLU A 59 -10.45 3.33 -31.74
CA GLU A 59 -10.08 4.74 -31.69
C GLU A 59 -8.89 5.01 -30.74
N ASN A 60 -8.16 3.98 -30.32
CA ASN A 60 -7.09 4.07 -29.32
C ASN A 60 -7.52 4.59 -27.94
N LYS A 61 -8.79 4.35 -27.57
CA LYS A 61 -9.33 4.69 -26.25
C LYS A 61 -9.41 3.46 -25.35
N TYR A 62 -9.33 3.70 -24.04
CA TYR A 62 -9.38 2.67 -23.00
C TYR A 62 -10.63 2.83 -22.15
N GLN A 63 -11.11 1.72 -21.60
CA GLN A 63 -12.35 1.68 -20.84
C GLN A 63 -12.11 2.06 -19.37
N CYS A 64 -12.96 2.94 -18.83
CA CYS A 64 -13.02 3.22 -17.39
C CYS A 64 -13.62 2.03 -16.62
N ALA A 65 -12.99 1.64 -15.52
CA ALA A 65 -13.42 0.52 -14.70
C ALA A 65 -14.81 0.71 -14.06
N ASP A 66 -15.20 1.95 -13.73
CA ASP A 66 -16.51 2.24 -13.12
C ASP A 66 -17.61 2.43 -14.17
N CYS A 67 -17.51 3.50 -14.98
CA CYS A 67 -18.60 3.90 -15.87
C CYS A 67 -18.61 3.16 -17.22
N LYS A 68 -17.60 2.31 -17.47
CA LYS A 68 -17.46 1.50 -18.69
C LYS A 68 -17.41 2.27 -20.02
N LYS A 69 -17.30 3.61 -19.96
CA LYS A 69 -17.08 4.48 -21.13
C LYS A 69 -15.61 4.48 -21.55
N TYR A 70 -15.35 4.85 -22.81
CA TYR A 70 -14.02 4.90 -23.41
C TYR A 70 -13.44 6.31 -23.40
N PHE A 71 -12.17 6.44 -23.03
CA PHE A 71 -11.44 7.70 -22.90
C PHE A 71 -10.03 7.58 -23.48
N TYR A 72 -9.42 8.70 -23.85
CA TYR A 72 -8.00 8.73 -24.19
C TYR A 72 -7.13 8.45 -22.96
N ALA A 73 -5.90 7.98 -23.18
CA ALA A 73 -5.00 7.59 -22.11
C ALA A 73 -4.73 8.75 -21.12
N GLU A 74 -4.68 9.98 -21.62
CA GLU A 74 -4.38 11.21 -20.86
C GLU A 74 -5.54 11.62 -19.94
N GLU A 75 -6.76 11.21 -20.29
CA GLU A 75 -7.99 11.49 -19.54
C GLU A 75 -8.23 10.49 -18.39
N LEU A 76 -7.53 9.35 -18.44
CA LEU A 76 -7.61 8.30 -17.44
C LEU A 76 -6.53 8.47 -16.37
N THR A 77 -6.89 8.24 -15.13
CA THR A 77 -5.99 8.05 -13.99
C THR A 77 -5.81 6.56 -13.73
N MET A 78 -4.68 6.20 -13.13
CA MET A 78 -4.45 4.85 -12.63
C MET A 78 -4.71 4.86 -11.12
N ASP A 79 -5.50 3.90 -10.66
CA ASP A 79 -5.93 3.78 -9.27
C ASP A 79 -5.87 2.31 -8.83
N HIS A 80 -5.96 2.07 -7.53
CA HIS A 80 -5.94 0.72 -6.98
C HIS A 80 -7.32 0.07 -7.01
N VAL A 81 -7.36 -1.21 -7.40
CA VAL A 81 -8.54 -2.09 -7.26
C VAL A 81 -8.84 -2.29 -5.77
N ASP A 82 -7.86 -2.83 -5.04
CA ASP A 82 -7.85 -2.88 -3.58
C ASP A 82 -7.19 -1.60 -3.04
N PRO A 83 -7.90 -0.77 -2.26
CA PRO A 83 -7.38 0.51 -1.80
C PRO A 83 -6.07 0.38 -1.03
N TRP A 84 -5.13 1.28 -1.30
CA TRP A 84 -3.85 1.33 -0.58
C TRP A 84 -4.03 1.48 0.93
N SER A 85 -5.03 2.26 1.37
CA SER A 85 -5.40 2.43 2.79
C SER A 85 -5.84 1.14 3.49
N LYS A 86 -6.20 0.10 2.72
CA LYS A 86 -6.60 -1.22 3.20
C LYS A 86 -5.52 -2.28 2.98
N GLY A 87 -4.31 -1.87 2.63
CA GLY A 87 -3.17 -2.75 2.38
C GLY A 87 -3.00 -3.21 0.93
N GLY A 88 -3.77 -2.65 -0.01
CA GLY A 88 -3.56 -2.92 -1.44
C GLY A 88 -2.24 -2.34 -1.93
N ARG A 89 -1.42 -3.15 -2.61
CA ARG A 89 -0.10 -2.75 -3.08
C ARG A 89 -0.15 -2.00 -4.41
N THR A 90 0.84 -1.15 -4.66
CA THR A 90 1.04 -0.38 -5.88
C THR A 90 1.75 -1.23 -6.93
N GLU A 91 1.08 -2.33 -7.29
CA GLU A 91 1.50 -3.28 -8.31
C GLU A 91 0.56 -3.19 -9.52
N LEU A 92 1.06 -3.49 -10.73
CA LEU A 92 0.23 -3.46 -11.94
C LEU A 92 -0.94 -4.46 -11.91
N SER A 93 -0.81 -5.53 -11.13
CA SER A 93 -1.87 -6.51 -10.84
C SER A 93 -3.05 -5.88 -10.09
N ASN A 94 -2.79 -4.89 -9.25
CA ASN A 94 -3.77 -4.15 -8.46
C ASN A 94 -4.16 -2.81 -9.11
N ALA A 95 -3.72 -2.55 -10.34
CA ALA A 95 -3.99 -1.29 -11.02
C ALA A 95 -5.27 -1.37 -11.89
N GLU A 96 -6.04 -0.28 -11.91
CA GLU A 96 -7.16 -0.08 -12.81
C GLU A 96 -7.19 1.33 -13.42
N LEU A 97 -7.83 1.47 -14.58
CA LEU A 97 -8.02 2.76 -15.24
C LEU A 97 -9.36 3.37 -14.86
N ARG A 98 -9.34 4.62 -14.42
CA ARG A 98 -10.53 5.41 -14.09
C ARG A 98 -10.53 6.74 -14.79
N CYS A 99 -11.68 7.19 -15.26
CA CYS A 99 -11.80 8.57 -15.72
C CYS A 99 -11.83 9.53 -14.53
N ARG A 100 -11.34 10.76 -14.73
CA ARG A 100 -11.29 11.78 -13.67
C ARG A 100 -12.62 11.96 -12.92
N PRO A 101 -13.80 12.03 -13.57
CA PRO A 101 -15.07 12.17 -12.85
C PRO A 101 -15.39 11.00 -11.93
N CYS A 102 -15.14 9.77 -12.37
CA CYS A 102 -15.34 8.57 -11.55
C CYS A 102 -14.35 8.53 -10.38
N ASN A 103 -13.08 8.86 -10.64
CA ASN A 103 -12.04 8.90 -9.60
C ASN A 103 -12.36 9.92 -8.51
N ILE A 104 -12.83 11.12 -8.88
CA ILE A 104 -13.27 12.15 -7.93
C ILE A 104 -14.48 11.67 -7.12
N LYS A 105 -15.45 11.01 -7.78
CA LYS A 105 -16.65 10.48 -7.11
C LYS A 105 -16.31 9.37 -6.10
N LYS A 106 -15.32 8.52 -6.40
CA LYS A 106 -14.81 7.50 -5.46
C LYS A 106 -14.21 8.14 -4.21
N GLY A 107 -13.39 9.18 -4.37
CA GLY A 107 -12.77 9.89 -3.24
C GLY A 107 -12.04 8.93 -2.29
N ASN A 108 -12.20 9.12 -0.97
CA ASN A 108 -11.64 8.25 0.08
C ASN A 108 -12.68 7.28 0.67
N ARG A 109 -13.74 6.95 -0.09
CA ARG A 109 -14.88 6.15 0.40
C ARG A 109 -14.73 4.64 0.18
N SER A 110 -13.64 4.22 -0.45
CA SER A 110 -13.33 2.82 -0.74
C SER A 110 -12.49 2.19 0.34
#